data_AF-A0ABD1TFM1-F1
#
_entry.id   AF-A0ABD1TFM1-F1
#
_cell.length_a   1.000
_cell.length_b   1.000
_cell.length_c   1.000
_cell.angle_alpha   90.00
_cell.angle_beta   90.00
_cell.angle_gamma   90.00
#
_symmetry.space_group_name_H-M   'P 1'
#
loop_
_entity.id
_entity.type
_entity.pdbx_description
1 polymer ?
#
loop_
_entity_poly.entity_id
_entity_poly.type
_entity_poly.pdbx_seq_one_letter_code
_entity_poly.pdbx_strand_id
1 'polypeptide(L)'
;MSHNQSRGDRTESGQCRKTSRSSSFNQERHFSGGSKCGGGGGSSSATPANITSLQVMHKAENKYEIKQRKKSSRGRNVSDEEEIKQRKLNAILNKLTPQNFEKLFEQVKQLNIDNVVTFSGVVSQIFDRALMEPTFCEMYANLCFHLAAVLPDLSVETERITFKRLLLNKCQEEFEREEKEEEETNKADEEGEAKQTEGEREEKRLRARRRMLGNIRLIGELYKKRMLTERIMHECIKKLLGSSQNPDEEDVEALCKLMGTIGVMIDHSKAKEHMDAYFDIMVQFSNNMKLSSRVRFMLKDSIDLRKNKWQPMFKKAEIG
;
A
#
# COMPACT_ATOMS: atom_id res chain seq x y z
N MET A 1 50.33 19.53 62.26
CA MET A 1 49.34 18.68 62.96
C MET A 1 48.83 17.68 61.92
N SER A 2 49.56 16.60 61.66
CA SER A 2 49.56 15.31 62.40
C SER A 2 48.17 14.65 62.31
N HIS A 3 47.98 13.67 61.41
CA HIS A 3 48.26 12.23 61.54
C HIS A 3 47.05 11.41 62.03
N ASN A 4 46.50 10.56 61.15
CA ASN A 4 46.19 9.12 61.29
C ASN A 4 45.24 8.71 60.13
N GLN A 5 45.57 7.80 59.19
CA GLN A 5 45.86 6.34 59.28
C GLN A 5 44.74 5.58 60.02
N SER A 6 44.11 4.53 59.50
CA SER A 6 44.67 3.26 58.97
C SER A 6 43.57 2.48 58.21
N ARG A 7 43.84 1.87 57.04
CA ARG A 7 44.10 0.42 56.78
C ARG A 7 42.97 -0.53 57.18
N GLY A 8 42.40 -1.30 56.25
CA GLY A 8 42.86 -2.62 55.77
C GLY A 8 41.71 -3.62 56.06
N ASP A 9 41.44 -4.74 55.38
CA ASP A 9 42.23 -5.60 54.50
C ASP A 9 41.26 -6.56 53.74
N ARG A 10 41.79 -7.22 52.70
CA ARG A 10 41.55 -8.56 52.09
C ARG A 10 40.44 -9.48 52.70
N THR A 11 39.78 -10.42 52.00
CA THR A 11 40.29 -11.53 51.15
C THR A 11 39.14 -12.41 50.60
N GLU A 12 39.37 -13.01 49.43
CA GLU A 12 39.07 -14.39 48.97
C GLU A 12 37.68 -15.09 48.95
N SER A 13 37.33 -15.54 47.73
CA SER A 13 36.85 -16.86 47.28
C SER A 13 35.79 -17.68 48.05
N GLY A 14 34.80 -18.18 47.30
CA GLY A 14 33.96 -19.31 47.72
C GLY A 14 33.03 -19.82 46.61
N GLN A 15 33.44 -20.88 45.92
CA GLN A 15 32.56 -21.73 45.12
C GLN A 15 31.51 -22.40 46.02
N CYS A 16 30.27 -22.55 45.55
CA CYS A 16 29.42 -23.66 45.98
C CYS A 16 28.48 -24.13 44.86
N ARG A 17 28.61 -25.42 44.52
CA ARG A 17 27.70 -26.20 43.67
C ARG A 17 26.56 -26.76 44.55
N LYS A 18 25.32 -26.82 44.02
CA LYS A 18 24.59 -28.07 43.64
C LYS A 18 23.05 -27.92 43.65
N THR A 19 22.44 -28.31 42.50
CA THR A 19 21.23 -29.17 42.31
C THR A 19 19.85 -28.61 42.74
N SER A 20 18.71 -28.73 42.02
CA SER A 20 18.20 -29.69 41.02
C SER A 20 16.98 -29.15 40.22
N ARG A 21 16.84 -29.61 38.96
CA ARG A 21 15.63 -30.06 38.19
C ARG A 21 14.41 -29.10 38.05
N SER A 22 13.81 -28.87 36.88
CA SER A 22 13.21 -29.88 35.97
C SER A 22 12.87 -29.33 34.56
N SER A 23 13.19 -30.16 33.55
CA SER A 23 12.51 -30.46 32.27
C SER A 23 11.94 -29.37 31.34
N SER A 24 12.65 -29.17 30.22
CA SER A 24 12.09 -28.84 28.89
C SER A 24 12.01 -30.11 28.03
N PHE A 25 10.92 -30.26 27.28
CA PHE A 25 10.72 -31.35 26.31
C PHE A 25 10.73 -30.76 24.89
N ASN A 26 11.72 -31.15 24.10
CA ASN A 26 11.84 -30.86 22.68
C ASN A 26 12.22 -32.20 22.03
N GLN A 27 11.44 -32.69 21.07
CA GLN A 27 11.73 -33.96 20.40
C GLN A 27 11.79 -33.75 18.88
N GLU A 28 13.02 -33.79 18.38
CA GLU A 28 13.37 -33.90 16.97
C GLU A 28 13.19 -35.33 16.45
N ARG A 29 12.97 -35.40 15.13
CA ARG A 29 12.67 -36.59 14.35
C ARG A 29 13.93 -37.41 14.08
N HIS A 30 13.83 -38.72 14.25
CA HIS A 30 14.80 -39.68 13.72
C HIS A 30 14.32 -40.26 12.38
N PHE A 31 15.22 -40.28 11.40
CA PHE A 31 15.17 -41.06 10.16
C PHE A 31 16.04 -42.30 10.31
N SER A 32 15.61 -43.47 9.84
CA SER A 32 16.47 -44.61 9.46
C SER A 32 15.69 -45.71 8.71
N GLY A 33 16.20 -46.10 7.52
CA GLY A 33 16.14 -47.38 6.76
C GLY A 33 14.83 -48.18 6.67
N GLY A 34 14.43 -48.81 5.56
CA GLY A 34 15.11 -49.26 4.35
C GLY A 34 14.82 -50.76 4.13
N SER A 35 14.19 -51.14 3.00
CA SER A 35 14.37 -52.40 2.23
C SER A 35 13.09 -52.91 1.50
N LYS A 36 13.13 -52.84 0.17
CA LYS A 36 13.12 -53.95 -0.83
C LYS A 36 12.04 -55.07 -0.78
N CYS A 37 11.16 -55.10 -1.78
CA CYS A 37 10.61 -56.25 -2.56
C CYS A 37 9.52 -55.68 -3.52
N GLY A 38 9.19 -56.16 -4.71
CA GLY A 38 9.43 -57.41 -5.43
C GLY A 38 8.09 -57.97 -5.94
N GLY A 39 7.81 -57.83 -7.26
CA GLY A 39 7.05 -58.78 -8.09
C GLY A 39 5.52 -58.96 -7.95
N GLY A 40 4.79 -58.65 -9.04
CA GLY A 40 4.01 -59.61 -9.84
C GLY A 40 2.68 -60.22 -9.34
N GLY A 41 1.68 -60.23 -10.24
CA GLY A 41 0.43 -61.01 -10.19
C GLY A 41 -0.80 -60.14 -9.85
N GLY A 42 -1.96 -60.24 -10.47
CA GLY A 42 -2.62 -61.38 -11.11
C GLY A 42 -4.09 -61.35 -10.68
N SER A 43 -4.98 -61.66 -11.61
CA SER A 43 -6.42 -61.38 -11.61
C SER A 43 -7.28 -61.92 -10.46
N SER A 44 -8.48 -61.31 -10.39
CA SER A 44 -9.79 -61.89 -10.02
C SER A 44 -10.09 -62.23 -8.55
N SER A 45 -10.98 -61.45 -7.93
CA SER A 45 -12.37 -61.88 -7.61
C SER A 45 -13.05 -60.82 -6.75
N ALA A 46 -14.30 -60.51 -7.10
CA ALA A 46 -15.12 -59.48 -6.49
C ALA A 46 -16.07 -60.07 -5.45
N THR A 47 -16.17 -59.43 -4.28
CA THR A 47 -17.37 -59.36 -3.42
C THR A 47 -17.38 -58.02 -2.66
N PRO A 48 -18.55 -57.45 -2.35
CA PRO A 48 -18.72 -56.00 -2.20
C PRO A 48 -18.60 -55.55 -0.75
N ALA A 49 -17.87 -54.46 -0.50
CA ALA A 49 -17.84 -53.80 0.79
C ALA A 49 -18.00 -52.27 0.62
N ASN A 50 -19.07 -51.77 1.26
CA ASN A 50 -19.28 -50.39 1.71
C ASN A 50 -18.91 -49.25 0.75
N ILE A 51 -19.94 -48.77 0.03
CA ILE A 51 -19.95 -47.43 -0.53
C ILE A 51 -20.00 -46.44 0.64
N THR A 52 -18.83 -45.91 1.02
CA THR A 52 -18.76 -44.70 1.83
C THR A 52 -19.34 -43.55 1.01
N SER A 53 -20.41 -42.96 1.54
CA SER A 53 -21.09 -41.78 1.00
C SER A 53 -20.06 -40.72 0.58
N LEU A 54 -20.02 -40.41 -0.71
CA LEU A 54 -19.28 -39.27 -1.25
C LEU A 54 -19.86 -38.00 -0.60
N GLN A 55 -19.02 -37.26 0.12
CA GLN A 55 -19.37 -35.95 0.65
C GLN A 55 -19.89 -35.06 -0.49
N VAL A 56 -21.17 -34.72 -0.42
CA VAL A 56 -21.83 -33.81 -1.34
C VAL A 56 -21.20 -32.42 -1.17
N MET A 57 -20.54 -31.91 -2.21
CA MET A 57 -20.11 -30.52 -2.26
C MET A 57 -21.33 -29.61 -2.03
N HIS A 58 -21.27 -28.78 -0.99
CA HIS A 58 -22.29 -27.77 -0.74
C HIS A 58 -22.37 -26.84 -1.97
N LYS A 59 -23.55 -26.75 -2.58
CA LYS A 59 -23.82 -25.76 -3.64
C LYS A 59 -23.69 -24.37 -3.03
N ALA A 60 -22.76 -23.57 -3.53
CA ALA A 60 -22.77 -22.13 -3.28
C ALA A 60 -24.03 -21.51 -3.90
N GLU A 61 -24.79 -20.76 -3.12
CA GLU A 61 -26.06 -20.15 -3.56
C GLU A 61 -25.86 -19.03 -4.60
N ASN A 62 -24.64 -18.52 -4.74
CA ASN A 62 -24.30 -17.50 -5.72
C ASN A 62 -23.49 -18.08 -6.89
N LYS A 63 -24.19 -18.68 -7.85
CA LYS A 63 -23.62 -19.11 -9.13
C LYS A 63 -23.31 -17.89 -10.00
N TYR A 64 -22.06 -17.72 -10.40
CA TYR A 64 -21.69 -16.72 -11.41
C TYR A 64 -22.36 -17.08 -12.76
N GLU A 65 -23.36 -16.30 -13.16
CA GLU A 65 -24.00 -16.46 -14.47
C GLU A 65 -23.19 -15.74 -15.54
N ILE A 66 -22.51 -16.51 -16.40
CA ILE A 66 -21.96 -15.99 -17.66
C ILE A 66 -23.16 -15.71 -18.57
N LYS A 67 -23.62 -14.46 -18.61
CA LYS A 67 -24.64 -14.03 -19.57
C LYS A 67 -24.11 -14.22 -20.99
N GLN A 68 -24.52 -15.31 -21.64
CA GLN A 68 -24.29 -15.49 -23.06
C GLN A 68 -25.03 -14.40 -23.84
N ARG A 69 -24.30 -13.79 -24.75
CA ARG A 69 -24.64 -12.58 -25.48
C ARG A 69 -25.72 -12.88 -26.53
N LYS A 70 -26.99 -12.60 -26.24
CA LYS A 70 -28.05 -12.58 -27.26
C LYS A 70 -27.80 -11.38 -28.19
N LYS A 71 -27.42 -11.65 -29.44
CA LYS A 71 -27.38 -10.64 -30.50
C LYS A 71 -28.82 -10.28 -30.89
N SER A 72 -29.38 -9.23 -30.30
CA SER A 72 -30.52 -8.52 -30.87
C SER A 72 -30.02 -7.30 -31.61
N SER A 73 -30.14 -7.34 -32.93
CA SER A 73 -29.97 -6.20 -33.84
C SER A 73 -31.09 -5.19 -33.61
N ARG A 74 -30.85 -4.16 -32.79
CA ARG A 74 -31.66 -2.93 -32.74
C ARG A 74 -30.86 -1.82 -32.05
N GLY A 75 -30.66 -0.71 -32.77
CA GLY A 75 -30.17 0.60 -32.32
C GLY A 75 -29.15 0.61 -31.19
N ARG A 76 -27.85 0.65 -31.52
CA ARG A 76 -26.79 0.80 -30.52
C ARG A 76 -26.76 2.27 -30.07
N ASN A 77 -27.15 2.53 -28.82
CA ASN A 77 -27.08 3.86 -28.24
C ASN A 77 -25.61 4.21 -27.96
N VAL A 78 -25.25 5.49 -28.08
CA VAL A 78 -23.89 6.01 -27.78
C VAL A 78 -23.41 5.61 -26.38
N SER A 79 -24.34 5.47 -25.43
CA SER A 79 -24.08 4.99 -24.07
C SER A 79 -23.53 3.55 -24.00
N ASP A 80 -23.92 2.66 -24.92
CA ASP A 80 -23.47 1.26 -24.91
C ASP A 80 -22.03 1.13 -25.41
N GLU A 81 -21.61 2.00 -26.34
CA GLU A 81 -20.23 2.00 -26.86
C GLU A 81 -19.25 2.52 -25.82
N GLU A 82 -19.60 3.58 -25.09
CA GLU A 82 -18.79 4.10 -23.98
C GLU A 82 -18.70 3.09 -22.82
N GLU A 83 -19.79 2.39 -22.50
CA GLU A 83 -19.76 1.32 -21.50
C GLU A 83 -18.85 0.16 -21.94
N ILE A 84 -18.84 -0.19 -23.23
CA ILE A 84 -17.91 -1.18 -23.78
C ILE A 84 -16.46 -0.70 -23.68
N LYS A 85 -16.17 0.58 -23.97
CA LYS A 85 -14.83 1.16 -23.82
C LYS A 85 -14.37 1.08 -22.36
N GLN A 86 -15.22 1.47 -21.41
CA GLN A 86 -14.92 1.38 -19.97
C GLN A 86 -14.69 -0.06 -19.49
N ARG A 87 -15.50 -1.03 -19.96
CA ARG A 87 -15.30 -2.45 -19.62
C ARG A 87 -14.00 -3.01 -20.19
N LYS A 88 -13.64 -2.65 -21.43
CA LYS A 88 -12.35 -3.05 -22.03
C LYS A 88 -11.18 -2.46 -21.25
N LEU A 89 -11.26 -1.19 -20.88
CA LEU A 89 -10.26 -0.54 -20.07
C LEU A 89 -10.11 -1.23 -18.70
N ASN A 90 -11.21 -1.54 -18.03
CA ASN A 90 -11.20 -2.26 -16.77
C ASN A 90 -10.51 -3.64 -16.91
N ALA A 91 -10.72 -4.33 -18.03
CA ALA A 91 -10.04 -5.59 -18.33
C ALA A 91 -8.54 -5.42 -18.61
N ILE A 92 -8.12 -4.30 -19.22
CA ILE A 92 -6.71 -3.96 -19.44
C ILE A 92 -6.05 -3.65 -18.10
N LEU A 93 -6.63 -2.76 -17.31
CA LEU A 93 -6.11 -2.38 -16.01
C LEU A 93 -6.01 -3.60 -15.07
N ASN A 94 -6.93 -4.58 -15.15
CA ASN A 94 -6.89 -5.81 -14.33
C ASN A 94 -5.69 -6.71 -14.66
N LYS A 95 -5.12 -6.54 -15.84
CA LYS A 95 -3.95 -7.29 -16.29
C LYS A 95 -2.68 -6.47 -16.14
N LEU A 96 -2.77 -5.22 -15.70
CA LEU A 96 -1.66 -4.29 -15.72
C LEU A 96 -0.57 -4.73 -14.75
N THR A 97 0.58 -5.05 -15.30
CA THR A 97 1.81 -5.33 -14.55
C THR A 97 2.97 -4.59 -15.21
N PRO A 98 4.09 -4.37 -14.49
CA PRO A 98 5.27 -3.76 -15.09
C PRO A 98 5.76 -4.47 -16.35
N GLN A 99 5.57 -5.80 -16.42
CA GLN A 99 6.06 -6.66 -17.50
C GLN A 99 5.26 -6.51 -18.79
N ASN A 100 3.96 -6.18 -18.70
CA ASN A 100 3.07 -6.08 -19.86
C ASN A 100 2.58 -4.66 -20.12
N PHE A 101 3.16 -3.67 -19.42
CA PHE A 101 2.79 -2.26 -19.48
C PHE A 101 2.69 -1.74 -20.92
N GLU A 102 3.75 -1.89 -21.72
CA GLU A 102 3.80 -1.37 -23.09
C GLU A 102 2.68 -1.95 -23.97
N LYS A 103 2.51 -3.28 -23.92
CA LYS A 103 1.48 -3.99 -24.70
C LYS A 103 0.06 -3.59 -24.29
N LEU A 104 -0.17 -3.39 -22.99
CA LEU A 104 -1.48 -2.98 -22.48
C LEU A 104 -1.73 -1.50 -22.75
N PHE A 105 -0.70 -0.66 -22.69
CA PHE A 105 -0.80 0.75 -23.02
C PHE A 105 -1.17 0.97 -24.50
N GLU A 106 -0.58 0.22 -25.43
CA GLU A 106 -0.98 0.24 -26.84
C GLU A 106 -2.45 -0.13 -27.04
N GLN A 107 -2.99 -1.06 -26.24
CA GLN A 107 -4.43 -1.36 -26.27
C GLN A 107 -5.27 -0.18 -25.78
N VAL A 108 -4.80 0.59 -24.79
CA VAL A 108 -5.51 1.80 -24.34
C VAL A 108 -5.54 2.86 -25.44
N LYS A 109 -4.45 3.05 -26.18
CA LYS A 109 -4.42 3.99 -27.32
C LYS A 109 -5.46 3.65 -28.38
N GLN A 110 -5.65 2.35 -28.65
CA GLN A 110 -6.61 1.85 -29.64
C GLN A 110 -8.08 2.02 -29.22
N LEU A 111 -8.37 2.36 -27.96
CA LEU A 111 -9.75 2.55 -27.49
C LEU A 111 -10.38 3.86 -27.97
N ASN A 112 -9.63 4.77 -28.60
CA ASN A 112 -10.08 6.08 -29.09
C ASN A 112 -11.00 6.76 -28.06
N ILE A 113 -10.42 7.07 -26.90
CA ILE A 113 -11.15 7.73 -25.82
C ILE A 113 -11.27 9.21 -26.20
N ASP A 114 -12.51 9.67 -26.40
CA ASP A 114 -12.86 10.99 -26.94
C ASP A 114 -13.94 11.71 -26.12
N ASN A 115 -14.34 11.14 -24.98
CA ASN A 115 -15.41 11.65 -24.13
C ASN A 115 -14.93 11.90 -22.70
N VAL A 116 -15.36 13.02 -22.10
CA VAL A 116 -15.07 13.41 -20.71
C VAL A 116 -15.54 12.32 -19.73
N VAL A 117 -16.72 11.74 -19.94
CA VAL A 117 -17.25 10.67 -19.06
C VAL A 117 -16.30 9.48 -19.00
N THR A 118 -15.77 9.08 -20.15
CA THR A 118 -14.84 7.96 -20.25
C THR A 118 -13.46 8.34 -19.73
N PHE A 119 -12.99 9.58 -19.91
CA PHE A 119 -11.75 10.07 -19.25
C PHE A 119 -11.86 10.02 -17.73
N SER A 120 -12.94 10.56 -17.16
CA SER A 120 -13.17 10.55 -15.71
C SER A 120 -13.31 9.12 -15.18
N GLY A 121 -13.95 8.23 -15.95
CA GLY A 121 -14.01 6.80 -15.66
C GLY A 121 -12.63 6.13 -15.65
N VAL A 122 -11.76 6.45 -16.62
CA VAL A 122 -10.38 5.94 -16.67
C VAL A 122 -9.61 6.36 -15.42
N VAL A 123 -9.63 7.65 -15.10
CA VAL A 123 -8.93 8.21 -13.94
C VAL A 123 -9.44 7.54 -12.66
N SER A 124 -10.75 7.42 -12.48
CA SER A 124 -11.35 6.78 -11.31
C SER A 124 -10.91 5.33 -11.16
N GLN A 125 -10.94 4.54 -12.25
CA GLN A 125 -10.50 3.15 -12.22
C GLN A 125 -9.02 2.99 -11.87
N ILE A 126 -8.15 3.89 -12.34
CA ILE A 126 -6.72 3.88 -11.99
C ILE A 126 -6.55 4.16 -10.50
N PHE A 127 -7.23 5.16 -9.97
CA PHE A 127 -7.20 5.48 -8.54
C PHE A 127 -7.67 4.31 -7.71
N ASP A 128 -8.87 3.77 -7.95
CA ASP A 128 -9.42 2.67 -7.14
C ASP A 128 -8.47 1.48 -7.00
N ARG A 129 -7.69 1.16 -8.04
CA ARG A 129 -6.67 0.10 -8.00
C ARG A 129 -5.42 0.53 -7.27
N ALA A 130 -4.89 1.71 -7.59
CA ALA A 130 -3.67 2.23 -6.99
C ALA A 130 -3.81 2.39 -5.47
N LEU A 131 -5.00 2.75 -5.00
CA LEU A 131 -5.31 2.86 -3.57
C LEU A 131 -5.33 1.50 -2.86
N MET A 132 -5.74 0.43 -3.55
CA MET A 132 -5.74 -0.93 -3.01
C MET A 132 -4.39 -1.62 -3.14
N GLU A 133 -3.57 -1.22 -4.12
CA GLU A 133 -2.30 -1.84 -4.47
C GLU A 133 -1.14 -0.83 -4.40
N PRO A 134 -0.81 -0.33 -3.19
CA PRO A 134 0.17 0.74 -3.03
C PRO A 134 1.55 0.39 -3.60
N THR A 135 1.92 -0.90 -3.65
CA THR A 135 3.18 -1.38 -4.23
C THR A 135 3.36 -1.01 -5.71
N PHE A 136 2.27 -0.80 -6.44
CA PHE A 136 2.29 -0.50 -7.87
C PHE A 136 1.99 0.98 -8.19
N CYS A 137 1.94 1.87 -7.19
CA CYS A 137 1.68 3.30 -7.41
C CYS A 137 2.60 3.94 -8.46
N GLU A 138 3.88 3.59 -8.51
CA GLU A 138 4.82 4.14 -9.52
C GLU A 138 4.41 3.73 -10.95
N MET A 139 3.95 2.49 -11.13
CA MET A 139 3.44 2.01 -12.42
C MET A 139 2.16 2.74 -12.81
N TYR A 140 1.23 2.94 -11.87
CA TYR A 140 0.01 3.71 -12.10
C TYR A 140 0.29 5.18 -12.44
N ALA A 141 1.28 5.81 -11.76
CA ALA A 141 1.71 7.17 -12.08
C ALA A 141 2.36 7.25 -13.48
N ASN A 142 3.15 6.25 -13.87
CA ASN A 142 3.68 6.13 -15.24
C ASN A 142 2.55 6.03 -16.27
N LEU A 143 1.53 5.21 -15.99
CA LEU A 143 0.35 5.10 -16.86
C LEU A 143 -0.31 6.47 -17.05
N CYS A 144 -0.59 7.18 -15.95
CA CYS A 144 -1.17 8.51 -15.99
C CYS A 144 -0.34 9.51 -16.81
N PHE A 145 0.98 9.48 -16.65
CA PHE A 145 1.90 10.32 -17.42
C PHE A 145 1.80 10.04 -18.92
N HIS A 146 1.81 8.77 -19.34
CA HIS A 146 1.72 8.41 -20.74
C HIS A 146 0.32 8.68 -21.33
N LEU A 147 -0.76 8.47 -20.56
CA LEU A 147 -2.12 8.82 -20.98
C LEU A 147 -2.26 10.32 -21.23
N ALA A 148 -1.70 11.15 -20.36
CA ALA A 148 -1.73 12.60 -20.53
C ALA A 148 -1.02 13.09 -21.80
N ALA A 149 -0.08 12.32 -22.35
CA ALA A 149 0.64 12.66 -23.57
C ALA A 149 -0.08 12.20 -24.85
N VAL A 150 -0.93 11.17 -24.76
CA VAL A 150 -1.54 10.52 -25.94
C VAL A 150 -3.01 10.89 -26.10
N LEU A 151 -3.71 11.11 -25.00
CA LEU A 151 -5.13 11.43 -25.03
C LEU A 151 -5.34 12.87 -25.52
N PRO A 152 -6.37 13.11 -26.37
CA PRO A 152 -6.66 14.44 -26.85
C PRO A 152 -7.15 15.34 -25.72
N ASP A 153 -6.91 16.64 -25.86
CA ASP A 153 -7.60 17.61 -25.01
C ASP A 153 -9.05 17.73 -25.46
N LEU A 154 -9.95 17.74 -24.49
CA LEU A 154 -11.38 17.89 -24.72
C LEU A 154 -11.78 19.34 -24.48
N SER A 155 -12.84 19.80 -25.13
CA SER A 155 -13.41 21.11 -24.89
C SER A 155 -14.91 20.99 -24.64
N VAL A 156 -15.38 21.46 -23.48
CA VAL A 156 -16.79 21.59 -23.17
C VAL A 156 -17.04 23.06 -22.84
N GLU A 157 -18.00 23.69 -23.51
CA GLU A 157 -18.46 25.05 -23.19
C GLU A 157 -17.31 26.06 -22.98
N THR A 158 -16.34 26.09 -23.92
CA THR A 158 -15.12 26.94 -23.89
C THR A 158 -14.05 26.62 -22.84
N GLU A 159 -14.29 25.65 -21.94
CA GLU A 159 -13.26 25.15 -21.05
C GLU A 159 -12.47 23.99 -21.65
N ARG A 160 -11.14 24.11 -21.65
CA ARG A 160 -10.22 23.02 -22.01
C ARG A 160 -10.12 22.04 -20.84
N ILE A 161 -10.51 20.80 -21.09
CA ILE A 161 -10.42 19.68 -20.16
C ILE A 161 -9.24 18.82 -20.60
N THR A 162 -8.18 18.85 -19.81
CA THR A 162 -6.98 18.02 -20.02
C THR A 162 -6.99 16.86 -19.05
N PHE A 163 -6.28 15.77 -19.39
CA PHE A 163 -6.12 14.64 -18.48
C PHE A 163 -5.46 15.05 -17.15
N LYS A 164 -4.51 16.00 -17.19
CA LYS A 164 -3.88 16.56 -15.98
C LYS A 164 -4.88 17.26 -15.07
N ARG A 165 -5.82 18.03 -15.64
CA ARG A 165 -6.87 18.72 -14.85
C ARG A 165 -7.80 17.72 -14.18
N LEU A 166 -8.18 16.64 -14.90
CA LEU A 166 -9.01 15.58 -14.32
C LEU A 166 -8.30 14.81 -13.21
N LEU A 167 -7.01 14.51 -13.37
CA LEU A 167 -6.20 13.91 -12.30
C LEU A 167 -6.13 14.79 -11.05
N LEU A 168 -5.88 16.08 -11.22
CA LEU A 168 -5.82 17.04 -10.12
C LEU A 168 -7.16 17.09 -9.35
N ASN A 169 -8.28 17.19 -10.08
CA ASN A 169 -9.61 17.17 -9.47
C ASN A 169 -9.84 15.86 -8.72
N LYS A 170 -9.45 14.72 -9.29
CA LYS A 170 -9.61 13.42 -8.64
C LYS A 170 -8.76 13.29 -7.37
N CYS A 171 -7.52 13.79 -7.37
CA CYS A 171 -6.70 13.83 -6.15
C CYS A 171 -7.39 14.62 -5.03
N GLN A 172 -7.96 15.79 -5.38
CA GLN A 172 -8.66 16.63 -4.42
C GLN A 172 -9.92 15.94 -3.88
N GLU A 173 -10.73 15.35 -4.76
CA GLU A 173 -11.92 14.58 -4.38
C GLU A 173 -11.58 13.42 -3.44
N GLU A 174 -10.53 12.64 -3.74
CA GLU A 174 -10.13 11.51 -2.88
C GLU A 174 -9.61 11.98 -1.52
N PHE A 175 -8.90 13.11 -1.48
CA PHE A 175 -8.41 13.69 -0.22
C PHE A 175 -9.57 14.19 0.67
N GLU A 176 -10.54 14.90 0.09
CA GLU A 176 -11.73 15.37 0.81
C GLU A 176 -12.65 14.22 1.24
N ARG A 177 -12.76 13.17 0.41
CA ARG A 177 -13.51 11.96 0.76
C ARG A 177 -12.88 11.26 1.97
N GLU A 178 -11.56 11.21 2.04
CA GLU A 178 -10.83 10.63 3.16
C GLU A 178 -11.08 11.38 4.47
N GLU A 179 -11.06 12.71 4.45
CA GLU A 179 -11.37 13.51 5.66
C GLU A 179 -12.81 13.26 6.16
N LYS A 180 -13.78 13.20 5.24
CA LYS A 180 -15.17 12.91 5.58
C LYS A 180 -15.34 11.50 6.17
N GLU A 181 -14.73 10.49 5.55
CA GLU A 181 -14.79 9.12 6.05
C GLU A 181 -14.16 8.99 7.45
N GLU A 182 -13.04 9.69 7.71
CA GLU A 182 -12.40 9.70 9.02
C GLU A 182 -13.29 10.38 10.08
N GLU A 183 -13.87 11.55 9.76
CA GLU A 183 -14.82 12.23 10.65
C GLU A 183 -16.06 11.39 10.95
N GLU A 184 -16.64 10.73 9.95
CA GLU A 184 -17.79 9.85 10.13
C GLU A 184 -17.45 8.65 11.03
N THR A 185 -16.26 8.06 10.87
CA THR A 185 -15.83 6.97 11.75
C THR A 185 -15.62 7.43 13.19
N ASN A 186 -15.07 8.63 13.40
CA ASN A 186 -14.85 9.16 14.75
C ASN A 186 -16.17 9.53 15.43
N LYS A 187 -17.12 10.14 14.71
CA LYS A 187 -18.46 10.46 15.25
C LYS A 187 -19.25 9.21 15.62
N ALA A 188 -19.20 8.17 14.78
CA ALA A 188 -19.87 6.90 15.06
C ALA A 188 -19.30 6.19 16.31
N ASP A 189 -18.03 6.39 16.64
CA ASP A 189 -17.40 5.90 17.86
C ASP A 189 -17.87 6.69 19.10
N GLU A 190 -18.08 8.01 18.98
CA GLU A 190 -18.56 8.88 20.06
C GLU A 190 -20.05 8.68 20.38
N GLU A 191 -20.88 8.52 19.36
CA GLU A 191 -22.34 8.44 19.50
C GLU A 191 -22.81 7.01 19.81
N GLY A 192 -21.95 6.00 19.67
CA GLY A 192 -22.30 4.59 19.94
C GLY A 192 -23.39 4.02 19.01
N GLU A 193 -23.81 4.76 17.98
CA GLU A 193 -25.02 4.51 17.18
C GLU A 193 -24.90 3.40 16.12
N ALA A 194 -23.76 2.72 16.00
CA ALA A 194 -23.59 1.74 14.93
C ALA A 194 -24.24 0.37 15.26
N LYS A 195 -25.21 -0.05 14.44
CA LYS A 195 -25.77 -1.42 14.35
C LYS A 195 -24.72 -2.51 13.99
N GLN A 196 -23.45 -2.14 13.83
CA GLN A 196 -22.34 -3.00 13.43
C GLN A 196 -21.57 -3.51 14.64
N THR A 197 -21.08 -4.74 14.52
CA THR A 197 -20.20 -5.35 15.51
C THR A 197 -18.85 -4.63 15.62
N GLU A 198 -18.18 -4.74 16.76
CA GLU A 198 -16.86 -4.12 16.98
C GLU A 198 -15.84 -4.51 15.89
N GLY A 199 -15.84 -5.79 15.47
CA GLY A 199 -14.96 -6.27 14.39
C GLY A 199 -15.26 -5.67 13.01
N GLU A 200 -16.53 -5.42 12.67
CA GLU A 200 -16.89 -4.76 11.40
C GLU A 200 -16.45 -3.29 11.38
N ARG A 201 -16.53 -2.61 12.54
CA ARG A 201 -16.04 -1.22 12.69
C ARG A 201 -14.52 -1.17 12.54
N GLU A 202 -13.81 -2.08 13.19
CA GLU A 202 -12.35 -2.17 13.08
C GLU A 202 -11.91 -2.47 11.64
N GLU A 203 -12.55 -3.42 10.94
CA GLU A 203 -12.25 -3.70 9.54
C GLU A 203 -12.48 -2.48 8.64
N LYS A 204 -13.58 -1.74 8.85
CA LYS A 204 -13.86 -0.50 8.12
C LYS A 204 -12.76 0.54 8.34
N ARG A 205 -12.30 0.73 9.59
CA ARG A 205 -11.21 1.65 9.92
C ARG A 205 -9.90 1.23 9.25
N LEU A 206 -9.52 -0.04 9.34
CA LEU A 206 -8.32 -0.56 8.69
C LEU A 206 -8.37 -0.40 7.16
N ARG A 207 -9.54 -0.60 6.56
CA ARG A 207 -9.73 -0.41 5.12
C ARG A 207 -9.59 1.06 4.71
N ALA A 208 -10.22 1.98 5.45
CA ALA A 208 -10.10 3.41 5.21
C ALA A 208 -8.64 3.88 5.37
N ARG A 209 -7.95 3.40 6.42
CA ARG A 209 -6.54 3.69 6.69
C ARG A 209 -5.62 3.24 5.55
N ARG A 210 -5.77 1.99 5.09
CA ARG A 210 -5.01 1.45 3.95
C ARG A 210 -5.25 2.28 2.68
N ARG A 211 -6.49 2.69 2.44
CA ARG A 211 -6.86 3.51 1.28
C ARG A 211 -6.19 4.88 1.35
N MET A 212 -6.23 5.57 2.49
CA MET A 212 -5.57 6.86 2.72
C MET A 212 -4.06 6.79 2.47
N LEU A 213 -3.38 5.78 3.05
CA LEU A 213 -1.93 5.61 2.85
C LEU A 213 -1.60 5.29 1.37
N GLY A 214 -2.45 4.51 0.70
CA GLY A 214 -2.36 4.27 -0.73
C GLY A 214 -2.51 5.54 -1.56
N ASN A 215 -3.43 6.43 -1.16
CA ASN A 215 -3.67 7.71 -1.83
C ASN A 215 -2.46 8.63 -1.73
N ILE A 216 -1.93 8.81 -0.53
CA ILE A 216 -0.74 9.64 -0.31
C ILE A 216 0.46 9.09 -1.10
N ARG A 217 0.62 7.77 -1.16
CA ARG A 217 1.68 7.15 -1.97
C ARG A 217 1.50 7.41 -3.46
N LEU A 218 0.28 7.25 -3.99
CA LEU A 218 -0.03 7.54 -5.39
C LEU A 218 0.21 9.02 -5.72
N ILE A 219 -0.26 9.92 -4.87
CA ILE A 219 -0.05 11.38 -4.99
C ILE A 219 1.45 11.70 -5.06
N GLY A 220 2.26 11.10 -4.20
CA GLY A 220 3.72 11.25 -4.24
C GLY A 220 4.35 10.84 -5.58
N GLU A 221 3.95 9.68 -6.13
CA GLU A 221 4.45 9.21 -7.43
C GLU A 221 3.95 10.08 -8.60
N LEU A 222 2.71 10.57 -8.55
CA LEU A 222 2.17 11.51 -9.55
C LEU A 222 2.90 12.87 -9.49
N TYR A 223 3.20 13.38 -8.30
CA TYR A 223 3.98 14.61 -8.13
C TYR A 223 5.41 14.45 -8.67
N LYS A 224 6.04 13.28 -8.43
CA LYS A 224 7.35 12.93 -9.01
C LYS A 224 7.34 12.97 -10.54
N LYS A 225 6.21 12.65 -11.18
CA LYS A 225 5.99 12.76 -12.63
C LYS A 225 5.57 14.15 -13.11
N ARG A 226 5.62 15.18 -12.24
CA ARG A 226 5.17 16.56 -12.53
C ARG A 226 3.71 16.63 -13.00
N MET A 227 2.87 15.74 -12.47
CA MET A 227 1.44 15.66 -12.80
C MET A 227 0.57 16.43 -11.80
N LEU A 228 1.10 16.73 -10.61
CA LEU A 228 0.40 17.44 -9.54
C LEU A 228 1.12 18.73 -9.15
N THR A 229 0.41 19.61 -8.44
CA THR A 229 0.95 20.84 -7.87
C THR A 229 1.59 20.57 -6.51
N GLU A 230 2.44 21.48 -6.04
CA GLU A 230 3.12 21.38 -4.75
C GLU A 230 2.16 21.51 -3.56
N ARG A 231 1.07 22.27 -3.71
CA ARG A 231 0.09 22.53 -2.64
C ARG A 231 -0.46 21.23 -2.04
N ILE A 232 -0.88 20.28 -2.87
CA ILE A 232 -1.44 19.01 -2.37
C ILE A 232 -0.39 18.18 -1.63
N MET A 233 0.90 18.28 -1.99
CA MET A 233 1.97 17.57 -1.28
C MET A 233 2.15 18.08 0.15
N HIS A 234 2.07 19.40 0.35
CA HIS A 234 2.14 19.97 1.70
C HIS A 234 0.97 19.50 2.57
N GLU A 235 -0.24 19.35 2.01
CA GLU A 235 -1.38 18.78 2.74
C GLU A 235 -1.15 17.31 3.10
N CYS A 236 -0.64 16.48 2.18
CA CYS A 236 -0.27 15.09 2.49
C CYS A 236 0.78 14.99 3.61
N ILE A 237 1.81 15.84 3.57
CA ILE A 237 2.86 15.85 4.61
C ILE A 237 2.26 16.27 5.97
N LYS A 238 1.45 17.33 6.00
CA LYS A 238 0.77 17.78 7.22
C LYS A 238 -0.15 16.69 7.79
N LYS A 239 -0.88 15.97 6.92
CA LYS A 239 -1.74 14.85 7.31
C LYS A 239 -0.94 13.73 7.99
N LEU A 240 0.18 13.33 7.41
CA LEU A 240 1.05 12.27 7.96
C LEU A 240 1.80 12.69 9.23
N LEU A 241 2.11 13.98 9.39
CA LEU A 241 2.72 14.47 10.63
C LEU A 241 1.75 14.40 11.81
N GLY A 242 0.45 14.57 11.56
CA GLY A 242 -0.61 14.36 12.54
C GLY A 242 -0.38 15.09 13.87
N SER A 243 -0.80 14.46 14.97
CA SER A 243 -0.58 14.99 16.32
C SER A 243 0.81 14.65 16.84
N SER A 244 1.55 15.67 17.28
CA SER A 244 2.92 15.50 17.78
C SER A 244 3.04 14.65 19.05
N GLN A 245 1.95 14.50 19.82
CA GLN A 245 1.97 13.82 21.12
C GLN A 245 1.85 12.28 21.03
N ASN A 246 1.22 11.79 19.96
CA ASN A 246 1.02 10.36 19.75
C ASN A 246 1.04 10.02 18.24
N PRO A 247 2.23 10.08 17.61
CA PRO A 247 2.36 9.75 16.20
C PRO A 247 2.09 8.26 15.95
N ASP A 248 1.33 7.97 14.90
CA ASP A 248 1.11 6.61 14.42
C ASP A 248 2.33 6.11 13.63
N GLU A 249 2.73 4.86 13.86
CA GLU A 249 3.93 4.30 13.22
C GLU A 249 3.78 4.13 11.70
N GLU A 250 2.59 3.82 11.20
CA GLU A 250 2.35 3.67 9.76
C GLU A 250 2.41 5.02 9.05
N ASP A 251 1.86 6.08 9.66
CA ASP A 251 1.94 7.45 9.12
C ASP A 251 3.38 7.94 9.05
N VAL A 252 4.16 7.71 10.10
CA VAL A 252 5.57 8.10 10.14
C VAL A 252 6.38 7.32 9.10
N GLU A 253 6.10 6.03 8.93
CA GLU A 253 6.74 5.22 7.89
C GLU A 253 6.37 5.72 6.48
N ALA A 254 5.10 6.04 6.26
CA ALA A 254 4.62 6.61 5.00
C ALA A 254 5.26 7.98 4.74
N LEU A 255 5.44 8.81 5.76
CA LEU A 255 6.12 10.10 5.68
C LEU A 255 7.57 9.94 5.24
N CYS A 256 8.32 9.02 5.86
CA CYS A 256 9.71 8.76 5.50
C CYS A 256 9.82 8.29 4.04
N LYS A 257 8.94 7.37 3.61
CA LYS A 257 8.88 6.90 2.22
C LYS A 257 8.56 8.04 1.26
N LEU A 258 7.57 8.87 1.59
CA LEU A 258 7.16 10.01 0.79
C LEU A 258 8.30 11.02 0.62
N MET A 259 9.00 11.37 1.71
CA MET A 259 10.17 12.24 1.69
C MET A 259 11.29 11.65 0.81
N GLY A 260 11.51 10.33 0.86
CA GLY A 260 12.45 9.66 -0.04
C GLY A 260 12.07 9.77 -1.53
N THR A 261 10.77 9.78 -1.85
CA THR A 261 10.28 9.90 -3.23
C THR A 261 10.32 11.33 -3.77
N ILE A 262 9.90 12.31 -2.98
CA ILE A 262 9.65 13.69 -3.45
C ILE A 262 10.57 14.76 -2.86
N GLY A 263 11.42 14.41 -1.89
CA GLY A 263 12.22 15.36 -1.11
C GLY A 263 13.09 16.30 -1.95
N VAL A 264 13.78 15.76 -2.96
CA VAL A 264 14.60 16.53 -3.91
C VAL A 264 13.79 17.63 -4.62
N MET A 265 12.51 17.35 -4.90
CA MET A 265 11.65 18.21 -5.71
C MET A 265 10.96 19.30 -4.90
N ILE A 266 10.60 19.00 -3.65
CA ILE A 266 9.86 19.90 -2.76
C ILE A 266 10.79 20.79 -1.92
N ASP A 267 12.03 20.36 -1.65
CA ASP A 267 12.98 21.10 -0.81
C ASP A 267 13.76 22.16 -1.61
N HIS A 268 13.06 23.22 -2.01
CA HIS A 268 13.65 24.39 -2.66
C HIS A 268 13.55 25.65 -1.80
N SER A 269 14.24 26.72 -2.19
CA SER A 269 14.38 27.96 -1.41
C SER A 269 13.05 28.54 -0.90
N LYS A 270 12.00 28.56 -1.73
CA LYS A 270 10.67 29.06 -1.34
C LYS A 270 9.92 28.19 -0.33
N ALA A 271 10.17 26.87 -0.32
CA ALA A 271 9.51 25.93 0.58
C ALA A 271 10.37 25.61 1.83
N LYS A 272 11.55 26.24 1.94
CA LYS A 272 12.53 25.99 3.00
C LYS A 272 11.91 26.07 4.39
N GLU A 273 11.13 27.11 4.69
CA GLU A 273 10.50 27.29 6.00
C GLU A 273 9.53 26.14 6.34
N HIS A 274 8.73 25.71 5.37
CA HIS A 274 7.84 24.55 5.56
C HIS A 274 8.64 23.27 5.78
N MET A 275 9.67 23.04 4.97
CA MET A 275 10.50 21.84 5.07
C MET A 275 11.29 21.81 6.39
N ASP A 276 11.81 22.94 6.85
CA ASP A 276 12.47 23.07 8.15
C ASP A 276 11.50 22.71 9.28
N ALA A 277 10.28 23.27 9.27
CA ALA A 277 9.24 22.93 10.24
C ALA A 277 8.86 21.43 10.25
N TYR A 278 8.73 20.80 9.07
CA TYR A 278 8.45 19.36 8.98
C TYR A 278 9.57 18.51 9.58
N PHE A 279 10.82 18.86 9.27
CA PHE A 279 11.97 18.11 9.76
C PHE A 279 12.23 18.33 11.25
N ASP A 280 11.87 19.49 11.80
CA ASP A 280 11.89 19.72 13.25
C ASP A 280 10.94 18.75 13.98
N ILE A 281 9.74 18.53 13.43
CA ILE A 281 8.80 17.52 13.97
C ILE A 281 9.36 16.10 13.80
N MET A 282 9.93 15.78 12.64
CA MET A 282 10.58 14.47 12.42
C MET A 282 11.74 14.22 13.40
N VAL A 283 12.50 15.25 13.77
CA VAL A 283 13.54 15.17 14.81
C VAL A 283 12.92 14.87 16.18
N GLN A 284 11.81 15.51 16.54
CA GLN A 284 11.08 15.19 17.77
C GLN A 284 10.61 13.73 17.78
N PHE A 285 10.04 13.25 16.68
CA PHE A 285 9.61 11.85 16.54
C PHE A 285 10.79 10.88 16.63
N SER A 286 11.95 11.23 16.08
CA SER A 286 13.13 10.36 16.09
C SER A 286 13.68 10.08 17.50
N ASN A 287 13.31 10.92 18.48
CA ASN A 287 13.67 10.79 19.88
C ASN A 287 12.50 10.32 20.76
N ASN A 288 11.33 10.08 20.19
CA ASN A 288 10.14 9.64 20.93
C ASN A 288 10.24 8.15 21.26
N MET A 289 10.30 7.83 22.55
CA MET A 289 10.43 6.45 23.04
C MET A 289 9.16 5.61 22.87
N LYS A 290 8.01 6.22 22.54
CA LYS A 290 6.78 5.50 22.21
C LYS A 290 6.82 4.78 20.86
N LEU A 291 7.60 5.30 19.91
CA LEU A 291 7.77 4.68 18.59
C LEU A 291 8.71 3.48 18.68
N SER A 292 8.60 2.54 17.76
CA SER A 292 9.55 1.44 17.64
C SER A 292 10.94 1.95 17.22
N SER A 293 11.99 1.21 17.60
CA SER A 293 13.36 1.54 17.18
C SER A 293 13.48 1.59 15.66
N ARG A 294 12.78 0.70 14.94
CA ARG A 294 12.75 0.66 13.47
C ARG A 294 12.28 2.00 12.90
N VAL A 295 11.14 2.51 13.36
CA VAL A 295 10.58 3.79 12.88
C VAL A 295 11.48 4.97 13.24
N ARG A 296 12.05 4.99 14.46
CA ARG A 296 13.03 6.01 14.84
C ARG A 296 14.28 6.01 13.95
N PHE A 297 14.77 4.84 13.54
CA PHE A 297 15.90 4.76 12.61
C PHE A 297 15.52 5.25 11.21
N MET A 298 14.34 4.89 10.70
CA MET A 298 13.85 5.41 9.41
C MET A 298 13.74 6.94 9.39
N LEU A 299 13.31 7.55 10.50
CA LEU A 299 13.31 9.00 10.66
C LEU A 299 14.72 9.59 10.60
N LYS A 300 15.68 9.00 11.32
CA LYS A 300 17.09 9.43 11.29
C LYS A 300 17.68 9.33 9.88
N ASP A 301 17.41 8.24 9.17
CA ASP A 301 17.85 8.05 7.79
C ASP A 301 17.29 9.15 6.88
N SER A 302 16.01 9.52 7.06
CA SER A 302 15.37 10.59 6.29
C SER A 302 15.96 11.97 6.62
N ILE A 303 16.22 12.25 7.90
CA ILE A 303 16.86 13.49 8.36
C ILE A 303 18.27 13.62 7.77
N ASP A 304 19.05 12.54 7.81
CA ASP A 304 20.41 12.53 7.30
C ASP A 304 20.44 12.61 5.76
N LEU A 305 19.47 12.01 5.08
CA LEU A 305 19.28 12.17 3.63
C LEU A 305 19.10 13.64 3.26
N ARG A 306 18.26 14.39 3.98
CA ARG A 306 18.07 15.83 3.74
C ARG A 306 19.34 16.64 4.04
N LYS A 307 20.02 16.37 5.16
CA LYS A 307 21.31 17.02 5.48
C LYS A 307 22.36 16.80 4.40
N ASN A 308 22.37 15.62 3.78
CA ASN A 308 23.22 15.29 2.65
C ASN A 308 22.67 15.80 1.30
N LYS A 309 21.81 16.82 1.29
CA LYS A 309 21.21 17.41 0.10
C LYS A 309 20.53 16.37 -0.80
N TRP A 310 19.83 15.43 -0.18
CA TRP A 310 19.08 14.35 -0.84
C TRP A 310 19.92 13.39 -1.67
N GLN A 311 21.23 13.32 -1.41
CA GLN A 311 22.11 12.34 -2.02
C GLN A 311 22.14 11.05 -1.18
N PRO A 312 21.92 9.87 -1.79
CA PRO A 312 22.04 8.61 -1.07
C PRO A 312 23.46 8.42 -0.52
N MET A 313 23.58 8.08 0.76
CA MET A 313 24.88 7.85 1.41
C MET A 313 25.64 6.64 0.82
N PHE A 314 24.92 5.70 0.20
CA PHE A 314 25.49 4.56 -0.50
C PHE A 314 25.07 4.58 -1.96
N LYS A 315 26.01 4.89 -2.87
CA LYS A 315 25.86 4.57 -4.28
C LYS A 315 25.76 3.03 -4.35
N LYS A 316 24.67 2.49 -4.92
CA LYS A 316 24.71 1.11 -5.40
C LYS A 316 25.93 1.02 -6.32
N ALA A 317 26.90 0.18 -5.97
CA ALA A 317 27.99 -0.13 -6.88
C ALA A 317 27.36 -0.68 -8.16
N GLU A 318 27.39 0.09 -9.23
CA GLU A 318 27.15 -0.40 -10.57
C GLU A 318 28.27 -1.40 -10.84
N ILE A 319 27.98 -2.69 -10.70
CA ILE A 319 28.82 -3.74 -11.24
C ILE A 319 28.57 -3.68 -12.74
N GLY A 320 29.50 -3.04 -13.45
CA GLY A 320 29.56 -3.02 -14.90
C GLY A 320 29.90 -4.38 -15.49
#